data_AF-A0A1L0F4S4-F1
#
_entry.id   AF-A0A1L0F4S4-F1
#
_cell.length_a   1.000
_cell.length_b   1.000
_cell.length_c   1.000
_cell.angle_alpha   90.00
_cell.angle_beta   90.00
_cell.angle_gamma   90.00
#
_symmetry.space_group_name_H-M   'P 1'
#
loop_
_entity.id
_entity.type
_entity.pdbx_description
1 polymer ?
#
loop_
_entity_poly.entity_id
_entity_poly.type
_entity_poly.pdbx_seq_one_letter_code
_entity_poly.pdbx_strand_id
1 'polypeptide(L)'
;MKLNVDLSALHKAIAPLGKVVTNFSITSHAAELENIGDHLTKGLILGEDIQLDEIDGSNGVLDYDGHQVILYIPDQGANISTVISNGRHRYAKRVHVAECKTIVSMRESGRFNERYDVISRIDGLFPVFGCEGTSKQEIKGEAHLLVCQNCLSQLNYSNFTALTWSDKTQFTDNFSFVRFFESYSSYFNTLPESNVGYQSAGYTADWPSISSKIRSELNYSCEQCGINLKEFTKLLHVHHINGHKADNRKQNLRALCADCHQKQPHHGHLYVSNKDILRINFLRRNQQKFDVFDYEQLSISVDSALDGLVKKCQSRNLAVGEVGIVLNVDDKYIPIDLCWPRRKVAVMIQNENVDALMKQGWNVFTAFDALNKFDQFQQTVR
;
A
#
# COMPACT_ATOMS: atom_id res chain seq x y z
N MET A 1 12.32 4.40 25.27
CA MET A 1 11.87 3.29 26.15
C MET A 1 13.04 2.32 26.28
N LYS A 2 13.56 2.03 27.48
CA LYS A 2 14.62 1.02 27.66
C LYS A 2 13.97 -0.36 27.70
N LEU A 3 14.28 -1.21 26.73
CA LEU A 3 13.91 -2.63 26.79
C LEU A 3 14.82 -3.32 27.81
N ASN A 4 14.20 -3.96 28.80
CA ASN A 4 14.90 -4.78 29.78
C ASN A 4 14.77 -6.24 29.32
N VAL A 5 15.73 -6.72 28.54
CA VAL A 5 15.70 -8.06 27.94
C VAL A 5 16.51 -9.02 28.81
N ASP A 6 15.86 -10.02 29.38
CA ASP A 6 16.52 -11.11 30.13
C ASP A 6 16.84 -12.29 29.19
N LEU A 7 18.13 -12.49 28.92
CA LEU A 7 18.64 -13.59 28.08
C LEU A 7 19.13 -14.79 28.90
N SER A 8 18.86 -14.83 30.21
CA SER A 8 19.35 -15.89 31.10
C SER A 8 18.88 -17.29 30.69
N ALA A 9 17.67 -17.42 30.13
CA ALA A 9 17.15 -18.67 29.60
C ALA A 9 17.94 -19.17 28.37
N LEU A 10 18.30 -18.25 27.46
CA LEU A 10 19.11 -18.56 26.29
C LEU A 10 20.51 -19.01 26.70
N HIS A 11 21.14 -18.31 27.65
CA HIS A 11 22.47 -18.66 28.17
C HIS A 11 22.49 -20.05 28.85
N LYS A 12 21.42 -20.42 29.56
CA LYS A 12 21.28 -21.77 30.14
C LYS A 12 21.15 -22.85 29.05
N ALA A 13 20.45 -22.55 27.96
CA ALA A 13 20.25 -23.51 26.87
C ALA A 13 21.52 -23.77 26.04
N ILE A 14 22.42 -22.79 25.91
CA ILE A 14 23.66 -22.92 25.14
C ILE A 14 24.84 -23.47 25.94
N ALA A 15 24.78 -23.44 27.28
CA ALA A 15 25.85 -23.92 28.16
C ALA A 15 26.35 -25.36 27.87
N PRO A 16 25.51 -26.33 27.45
CA PRO A 16 25.96 -27.69 27.12
C PRO A 16 26.67 -27.81 25.76
N LEU A 17 26.59 -26.80 24.88
CA LEU A 17 26.98 -26.91 23.46
C LEU A 17 28.49 -26.73 23.19
N GLY A 18 29.30 -26.41 24.20
CA GLY A 18 30.76 -26.56 24.19
C GLY A 18 31.58 -25.81 23.12
N LYS A 19 30.96 -24.98 22.26
CA LYS A 19 31.64 -24.20 21.23
C LYS A 19 31.37 -22.70 21.40
N VAL A 20 32.47 -21.95 21.38
CA VAL A 20 32.66 -20.50 21.34
C VAL A 20 31.39 -19.68 21.49
N VAL A 21 31.20 -19.10 22.68
CA VAL A 21 30.25 -18.01 22.89
C VAL A 21 30.84 -16.78 22.20
N THR A 22 30.33 -16.44 21.03
CA THR A 22 30.57 -15.12 20.44
C THR A 22 29.70 -14.11 21.16
N ASN A 23 30.34 -13.15 21.83
CA ASN A 23 29.62 -11.98 22.34
C ASN A 23 29.06 -11.22 21.14
N PHE A 24 27.74 -11.12 21.07
CA PHE A 24 27.07 -10.20 20.15
C PHE A 24 26.45 -9.08 20.98
N SER A 25 26.59 -7.83 20.52
CA SER A 25 25.84 -6.72 21.09
C SER A 25 24.63 -6.47 20.21
N ILE A 26 23.44 -6.44 20.81
CA ILE A 26 22.28 -5.84 20.17
C ILE A 26 22.38 -4.34 20.42
N THR A 27 22.98 -3.62 19.49
CA THR A 27 22.85 -2.17 19.43
C THR A 27 21.50 -1.86 18.82
N SER A 28 20.56 -1.32 19.61
CA SER A 28 19.36 -0.72 19.04
C SER A 28 19.77 0.56 18.33
N HIS A 29 19.87 0.52 17.00
CA HIS A 29 19.99 1.71 16.19
C HIS A 29 18.63 2.41 16.08
N ALA A 30 18.03 2.77 17.22
CA ALA A 30 16.77 3.51 17.25
C ALA A 30 16.88 4.85 16.51
N ALA A 31 18.08 5.42 16.43
CA ALA A 31 18.38 6.60 15.64
C ALA A 31 18.44 6.36 14.11
N GLU A 32 18.60 5.11 13.64
CA GLU A 32 18.50 4.76 12.20
C GLU A 32 17.04 4.58 11.78
N LEU A 33 16.21 3.97 12.64
CA LEU A 33 14.75 3.87 12.43
C LEU A 33 14.04 5.24 12.43
N GLU A 34 14.53 6.22 13.21
CA GLU A 34 14.01 7.59 13.18
C GLU A 34 14.43 8.38 11.91
N ASN A 35 15.28 7.82 11.03
CA ASN A 35 15.88 8.58 9.92
C ASN A 35 15.50 8.11 8.51
N ILE A 36 14.98 6.88 8.33
CA ILE A 36 14.66 6.35 6.99
C ILE A 36 13.59 7.21 6.29
N GLY A 37 12.53 7.63 7.00
CA GLY A 37 11.45 8.43 6.42
C GLY A 37 11.89 9.83 5.97
N ASP A 38 12.66 10.53 6.80
CA ASP A 38 13.21 11.86 6.49
C ASP A 38 14.22 11.84 5.34
N HIS A 39 14.96 10.73 5.21
CA HIS A 39 15.90 10.52 4.12
C HIS A 39 15.16 10.15 2.81
N LEU A 40 14.20 9.22 2.86
CA LEU A 40 13.39 8.82 1.71
C LEU A 40 12.56 9.98 1.12
N THR A 41 12.15 10.96 1.93
CA THR A 41 11.41 12.14 1.46
C THR A 41 12.30 13.18 0.77
N LYS A 42 13.60 13.23 1.09
CA LYS A 42 14.57 14.10 0.40
C LYS A 42 15.09 13.52 -0.91
N GLY A 43 14.77 12.25 -1.19
CA GLY A 43 15.31 11.48 -2.31
C GLY A 43 16.66 10.90 -1.92
N LEU A 44 16.75 9.57 -1.89
CA LEU A 44 18.01 8.87 -1.64
C LEU A 44 18.64 8.50 -2.97
N ILE A 45 19.92 8.84 -3.10
CA ILE A 45 20.69 8.61 -4.33
C ILE A 45 21.26 7.19 -4.27
N LEU A 46 21.22 6.52 -5.42
CA LEU A 46 21.78 5.20 -5.63
C LEU A 46 23.22 5.03 -5.15
N GLY A 47 23.46 3.97 -4.36
CA GLY A 47 24.80 3.50 -4.04
C GLY A 47 25.56 4.30 -2.98
N GLU A 48 25.01 5.43 -2.51
CA GLU A 48 25.51 6.14 -1.33
C GLU A 48 24.68 5.82 -0.07
N ASP A 49 23.35 5.75 -0.19
CA ASP A 49 22.45 5.61 0.98
C ASP A 49 21.59 4.33 1.01
N ILE A 50 21.30 3.70 -0.14
CA ILE A 50 20.48 2.47 -0.25
C ILE A 50 21.08 1.52 -1.30
N GLN A 51 21.10 0.21 -1.01
CA GLN A 51 21.45 -0.84 -1.98
C GLN A 51 20.18 -1.30 -2.73
N LEU A 52 20.20 -1.32 -4.07
CA LEU A 52 19.00 -1.54 -4.89
C LEU A 52 18.46 -2.98 -4.91
N ASP A 53 19.30 -3.94 -4.56
CA ASP A 53 18.91 -5.32 -4.33
C ASP A 53 18.05 -5.49 -3.07
N GLU A 54 18.01 -4.47 -2.20
CA GLU A 54 17.10 -4.41 -1.05
C GLU A 54 15.70 -3.92 -1.42
N ILE A 55 15.48 -3.41 -2.65
CA ILE A 55 14.14 -3.01 -3.12
C ILE A 55 13.36 -4.26 -3.53
N ASP A 56 12.39 -4.63 -2.70
CA ASP A 56 11.50 -5.77 -2.94
C ASP A 56 10.27 -5.33 -3.74
N GLY A 57 10.09 -5.97 -4.91
CA GLY A 57 8.93 -5.80 -5.78
C GLY A 57 8.09 -7.06 -5.92
N SER A 58 8.36 -8.11 -5.12
CA SER A 58 7.78 -9.45 -5.26
C SER A 58 6.26 -9.47 -5.09
N ASN A 59 5.73 -8.59 -4.25
CA ASN A 59 4.30 -8.40 -4.02
C ASN A 59 3.65 -7.41 -5.01
N GLY A 60 4.40 -6.96 -6.02
CA GLY A 60 3.96 -6.13 -7.12
C GLY A 60 4.19 -4.63 -6.92
N VAL A 61 3.89 -4.10 -5.74
CA VAL A 61 4.28 -2.75 -5.33
C VAL A 61 5.70 -2.75 -4.77
N LEU A 62 6.38 -1.61 -4.85
CA LEU A 62 7.79 -1.48 -4.45
C LEU A 62 7.91 -1.19 -2.95
N ASP A 63 8.72 -1.99 -2.28
CA ASP A 63 9.01 -1.94 -0.86
C ASP A 63 10.49 -1.73 -0.59
N TYR A 64 10.79 -0.98 0.46
CA TYR A 64 12.10 -0.91 1.09
C TYR A 64 11.93 -0.97 2.61
N ASP A 65 12.37 -2.05 3.25
CA ASP A 65 12.28 -2.26 4.70
C ASP A 65 10.85 -2.01 5.25
N GLY A 66 9.83 -2.52 4.56
CA GLY A 66 8.43 -2.35 4.95
C GLY A 66 7.85 -0.95 4.69
N HIS A 67 8.56 -0.10 3.95
CA HIS A 67 8.11 1.22 3.51
C HIS A 67 7.86 1.24 2.02
N GLN A 68 6.73 1.84 1.63
CA GLN A 68 6.42 2.02 0.23
C GLN A 68 7.37 3.04 -0.41
N VAL A 69 7.96 2.67 -1.54
CA VAL A 69 8.87 3.54 -2.29
C VAL A 69 8.49 3.61 -3.75
N ILE A 70 9.07 4.57 -4.46
CA ILE A 70 8.92 4.74 -5.89
C ILE A 70 10.29 4.94 -6.53
N LEU A 71 10.41 4.48 -7.77
CA LEU A 71 11.62 4.52 -8.56
C LEU A 71 11.46 5.54 -9.68
N TYR A 72 12.46 6.39 -9.87
CA TYR A 72 12.46 7.36 -10.98
C TYR A 72 13.88 7.57 -11.48
N ILE A 73 14.04 8.12 -12.68
CA ILE A 73 15.38 8.40 -13.24
C ILE A 73 15.63 9.91 -13.10
N PRO A 74 16.55 10.37 -12.23
CA PRO A 74 16.78 11.80 -12.02
C PRO A 74 17.37 12.50 -13.24
N ASP A 75 18.30 11.85 -13.94
CA ASP A 75 18.82 12.34 -15.22
C ASP A 75 17.71 12.31 -16.28
N GLN A 76 17.24 13.45 -16.76
CA GLN A 76 16.23 13.58 -17.82
C GLN A 76 16.85 13.84 -19.21
N GLY A 77 18.18 13.90 -19.30
CA GLY A 77 18.93 14.06 -20.55
C GLY A 77 18.74 15.42 -21.23
N ALA A 78 18.75 15.40 -22.57
CA ALA A 78 18.91 16.57 -23.43
C ALA A 78 17.79 17.64 -23.36
N ASN A 79 16.62 17.28 -22.81
CA ASN A 79 15.39 18.10 -22.84
C ASN A 79 14.98 18.60 -21.44
N ILE A 80 15.95 18.73 -20.53
CA ILE A 80 15.70 19.02 -19.11
C ILE A 80 14.80 20.25 -18.88
N SER A 81 14.98 21.37 -19.61
CA SER A 81 14.13 22.55 -19.39
C SER A 81 12.68 22.32 -19.82
N THR A 82 12.44 21.49 -20.85
CA THR A 82 11.08 21.06 -21.22
C THR A 82 10.49 20.16 -20.13
N VAL A 83 11.30 19.28 -19.52
CA VAL A 83 10.83 18.39 -18.47
C VAL A 83 10.52 19.15 -17.17
N ILE A 84 11.34 20.13 -16.78
CA ILE A 84 11.09 20.98 -15.61
C ILE A 84 9.81 21.80 -15.81
N SER A 85 9.63 22.43 -16.98
CA SER A 85 8.44 23.24 -17.26
C SER A 85 7.17 22.41 -17.49
N ASN A 86 7.30 21.21 -18.06
CA ASN A 86 6.19 20.31 -18.34
C ASN A 86 6.64 18.84 -18.23
N GLY A 87 6.68 18.32 -17.01
CA GLY A 87 7.05 16.92 -16.74
C GLY A 87 6.07 15.88 -17.30
N ARG A 88 4.95 16.32 -17.88
CA ARG A 88 4.00 15.48 -18.63
C ARG A 88 4.40 15.28 -20.08
N HIS A 89 5.38 16.04 -20.57
CA HIS A 89 5.86 15.93 -21.94
C HIS A 89 6.38 14.52 -22.26
N ARG A 90 6.34 14.12 -23.54
CA ARG A 90 6.80 12.80 -24.02
C ARG A 90 8.29 12.52 -23.77
N TYR A 91 9.07 13.56 -23.54
CA TYR A 91 10.52 13.45 -23.27
C TYR A 91 10.84 13.15 -21.81
N ALA A 92 9.90 13.43 -20.90
CA ALA A 92 10.08 13.16 -19.48
C ALA A 92 10.03 11.65 -19.23
N LYS A 93 11.03 11.15 -18.51
CA LYS A 93 11.05 9.77 -18.01
C LYS A 93 9.93 9.60 -16.98
N ARG A 94 9.42 8.38 -16.85
CA ARG A 94 8.25 8.08 -16.01
C ARG A 94 8.67 7.57 -14.65
N VAL A 95 7.79 7.77 -13.67
CA VAL A 95 7.94 7.26 -12.30
C VAL A 95 7.34 5.86 -12.22
N HIS A 96 8.02 4.96 -11.53
CA HIS A 96 7.62 3.58 -11.35
C HIS A 96 7.19 3.34 -9.90
N VAL A 97 6.01 2.74 -9.75
CA VAL A 97 5.36 2.47 -8.46
C VAL A 97 5.16 0.97 -8.21
N ALA A 98 5.66 0.16 -9.13
CA ALA A 98 5.46 -1.28 -9.18
C ALA A 98 6.61 -1.95 -9.95
N GLU A 99 6.85 -3.23 -9.67
CA GLU A 99 7.81 -4.10 -10.38
C GLU A 99 7.24 -4.48 -11.76
N CYS A 100 7.09 -3.48 -12.63
CA CYS A 100 6.48 -3.63 -13.94
C CYS A 100 7.50 -4.15 -14.98
N LYS A 101 7.01 -4.59 -16.14
CA LYS A 101 7.85 -5.07 -17.26
C LYS A 101 9.02 -4.16 -17.65
N THR A 102 8.91 -2.83 -17.46
CA THR A 102 10.01 -1.90 -17.74
C THR A 102 11.11 -2.01 -16.70
N ILE A 103 10.77 -2.13 -15.41
CA ILE A 103 11.78 -2.30 -14.35
C ILE A 103 12.43 -3.67 -14.49
N VAL A 104 11.65 -4.72 -14.71
CA VAL A 104 12.18 -6.08 -14.99
C VAL A 104 13.20 -6.05 -16.13
N SER A 105 12.86 -5.45 -17.27
CA SER A 105 13.79 -5.30 -18.40
C SER A 105 15.04 -4.47 -18.07
N MET A 106 14.93 -3.44 -17.23
CA MET A 106 16.07 -2.64 -16.78
C MET A 106 16.99 -3.42 -15.84
N ARG A 107 16.43 -4.29 -14.97
CA ARG A 107 17.19 -5.19 -14.11
C ARG A 107 17.93 -6.24 -14.95
N GLU A 108 17.23 -6.90 -15.88
CA GLU A 108 17.80 -7.93 -16.76
C GLU A 108 18.92 -7.39 -17.67
N SER A 109 18.84 -6.12 -18.07
CA SER A 109 19.88 -5.47 -18.89
C SER A 109 21.03 -4.85 -18.07
N GLY A 110 21.00 -4.95 -16.74
CA GLY A 110 22.01 -4.38 -15.85
C GLY A 110 21.96 -2.84 -15.72
N ARG A 111 20.96 -2.19 -16.31
CA ARG A 111 20.83 -0.71 -16.35
C ARG A 111 20.04 -0.13 -15.19
N PHE A 112 19.43 -0.99 -14.39
CA PHE A 112 18.66 -0.58 -13.20
C PHE A 112 19.55 0.16 -12.20
N ASN A 113 20.70 -0.44 -11.89
CA ASN A 113 21.60 0.03 -10.82
C ASN A 113 22.29 1.37 -11.11
N GLU A 114 22.32 1.78 -12.38
CA GLU A 114 23.04 2.98 -12.81
C GLU A 114 22.13 4.18 -13.04
N ARG A 115 20.80 4.03 -12.92
CA ARG A 115 19.84 5.02 -13.45
C ARG A 115 18.70 5.42 -12.53
N TYR A 116 18.28 4.57 -11.60
CA TYR A 116 17.03 4.77 -10.86
C TYR A 116 17.23 5.19 -9.42
N ASP A 117 16.87 6.39 -9.03
CA ASP A 117 16.82 6.76 -7.61
C ASP A 117 15.55 6.29 -6.93
N VAL A 118 15.64 6.10 -5.61
CA VAL A 118 14.55 5.69 -4.73
C VAL A 118 14.07 6.89 -3.93
N ILE A 119 12.76 7.09 -3.90
CA ILE A 119 12.15 8.18 -3.15
C ILE A 119 10.79 7.75 -2.60
N SER A 120 10.35 8.38 -1.52
CA SER A 120 9.02 8.15 -0.94
C SER A 120 8.26 9.47 -0.84
N ARG A 121 8.18 10.19 -1.96
CA ARG A 121 7.41 11.43 -2.10
C ARG A 121 6.08 11.18 -2.79
N ILE A 122 5.05 11.83 -2.28
CA ILE A 122 3.66 11.68 -2.74
C ILE A 122 3.06 12.99 -3.30
N ASP A 123 3.84 14.07 -3.34
CA ASP A 123 3.44 15.37 -3.90
C ASP A 123 3.53 15.42 -5.44
N GLY A 124 4.19 14.43 -6.06
CA GLY A 124 4.37 14.33 -7.49
C GLY A 124 5.49 15.21 -8.07
N LEU A 125 6.28 15.87 -7.21
CA LEU A 125 7.45 16.67 -7.60
C LEU A 125 8.73 15.88 -7.33
N PHE A 126 9.57 15.79 -8.35
CA PHE A 126 10.79 15.00 -8.31
C PHE A 126 12.01 15.85 -8.65
N PRO A 127 13.11 15.75 -7.86
CA PRO A 127 14.35 16.43 -8.18
C PRO A 127 14.97 15.77 -9.42
N VAL A 128 15.19 16.56 -10.46
CA VAL A 128 15.72 16.09 -11.74
C VAL A 128 16.90 16.94 -12.20
N PHE A 129 17.75 16.35 -13.03
CA PHE A 129 18.84 17.04 -13.68
C PHE A 129 19.03 16.60 -15.13
N GLY A 130 19.80 17.35 -15.91
CA GLY A 130 20.18 16.99 -17.28
C GLY A 130 20.96 18.10 -17.96
N CYS A 131 21.40 17.88 -19.19
CA CYS A 131 22.14 18.86 -19.98
C CYS A 131 21.29 19.34 -21.15
N GLU A 132 21.15 20.64 -21.38
CA GLU A 132 20.31 21.14 -22.48
C GLU A 132 21.02 21.07 -23.84
N GLY A 133 20.47 20.29 -24.78
CA GLY A 133 20.99 20.21 -26.16
C GLY A 133 22.47 19.80 -26.22
N THR A 134 23.30 20.62 -26.87
CA THR A 134 24.76 20.43 -26.94
C THR A 134 25.52 21.18 -25.83
N SER A 135 24.82 21.94 -24.99
CA SER A 135 25.45 22.59 -23.83
C SER A 135 25.90 21.51 -22.85
N LYS A 136 27.13 21.62 -22.34
CA LYS A 136 27.61 20.78 -21.23
C LYS A 136 27.17 21.30 -19.87
N GLN A 137 26.35 22.36 -19.83
CA GLN A 137 25.86 22.91 -18.57
C GLN A 137 24.71 22.05 -18.05
N GLU A 138 24.92 21.50 -16.85
CA GLU A 138 23.91 20.78 -16.10
C GLU A 138 22.86 21.76 -15.56
N ILE A 139 21.60 21.43 -15.76
CA ILE A 139 20.43 22.13 -15.22
C ILE A 139 19.78 21.20 -14.20
N LYS A 140 19.43 21.74 -13.03
CA LYS A 140 18.71 21.04 -11.97
C LYS A 140 17.39 21.74 -11.68
N GLY A 141 16.38 20.99 -11.26
CA GLY A 141 15.10 21.54 -10.83
C GLY A 141 14.15 20.46 -10.33
N GLU A 142 12.93 20.87 -9.99
CA GLU A 142 11.84 19.98 -9.63
C GLU A 142 10.90 19.81 -10.83
N ALA A 143 10.52 18.57 -11.16
CA ALA A 143 9.62 18.29 -12.27
C ALA A 143 8.43 17.43 -11.82
N HIS A 144 7.25 17.75 -12.35
CA HIS A 144 6.05 16.93 -12.14
C HIS A 144 6.03 15.74 -13.11
N LEU A 145 6.67 14.64 -12.72
CA LEU A 145 6.78 13.44 -13.54
C LEU A 145 5.52 12.57 -13.49
N LEU A 146 5.13 12.01 -14.64
CA LEU A 146 3.99 11.10 -14.74
C LEU A 146 4.35 9.67 -14.34
N VAL A 147 3.39 8.97 -13.74
CA VAL A 147 3.48 7.54 -13.44
C VAL A 147 3.56 6.70 -14.73
N CYS A 148 4.29 5.60 -14.66
CA CYS A 148 4.43 4.66 -15.76
C CYS A 148 3.13 3.86 -15.97
N GLN A 149 2.56 3.92 -17.18
CA GLN A 149 1.36 3.16 -17.54
C GLN A 149 1.55 1.64 -17.45
N ASN A 150 2.80 1.15 -17.55
CA ASN A 150 3.08 -0.27 -17.35
C ASN A 150 2.87 -0.68 -15.89
N CYS A 151 3.22 0.16 -14.91
CA CYS A 151 2.91 -0.09 -13.50
C CYS A 151 1.40 -0.16 -13.27
N LEU A 152 0.65 0.83 -13.78
CA LEU A 152 -0.81 0.88 -13.65
C LEU A 152 -1.48 -0.34 -14.31
N SER A 153 -0.97 -0.76 -15.47
CA SER A 153 -1.48 -1.94 -16.18
C SER A 153 -1.18 -3.24 -15.43
N GLN A 154 0.04 -3.37 -14.88
CA GLN A 154 0.47 -4.56 -14.14
C GLN A 154 -0.39 -4.80 -12.90
N LEU A 155 -0.66 -3.72 -12.15
CA LEU A 155 -1.49 -3.75 -10.95
C LEU A 155 -3.00 -3.74 -11.24
N ASN A 156 -3.39 -3.55 -12.51
CA ASN A 156 -4.76 -3.19 -12.91
C ASN A 156 -5.38 -2.09 -12.02
N TYR A 157 -4.56 -1.10 -11.62
CA TYR A 157 -4.95 -0.08 -10.65
C TYR A 157 -6.16 0.71 -11.15
N SER A 158 -7.22 0.82 -10.35
CA SER A 158 -8.48 1.48 -10.79
C SER A 158 -9.03 0.96 -12.12
N ASN A 159 -8.91 -0.36 -12.36
CA ASN A 159 -9.33 -1.03 -13.59
C ASN A 159 -8.64 -0.49 -14.87
N PHE A 160 -7.39 0.00 -14.74
CA PHE A 160 -6.65 0.66 -15.82
C PHE A 160 -6.58 -0.16 -17.11
N THR A 161 -6.52 -1.49 -17.02
CA THR A 161 -6.37 -2.34 -18.23
C THR A 161 -7.59 -2.28 -19.15
N ALA A 162 -8.79 -2.03 -18.60
CA ALA A 162 -10.04 -1.94 -19.34
C ALA A 162 -10.27 -0.58 -20.00
N LEU A 163 -9.49 0.44 -19.64
CA LEU A 163 -9.62 1.80 -20.17
C LEU A 163 -9.17 1.88 -21.64
N THR A 164 -9.81 2.79 -22.39
CA THR A 164 -9.37 3.16 -23.75
C THR A 164 -8.03 3.90 -23.69
N TRP A 165 -7.35 4.06 -24.82
CA TRP A 165 -6.07 4.77 -24.85
C TRP A 165 -6.19 6.25 -24.43
N SER A 166 -7.28 6.91 -24.82
CA SER A 166 -7.57 8.30 -24.41
C SER A 166 -7.77 8.38 -22.89
N ASP A 167 -8.60 7.50 -22.34
CA ASP A 167 -8.89 7.47 -20.90
C ASP A 167 -7.65 7.11 -20.08
N LYS A 168 -6.77 6.23 -20.58
CA LYS A 168 -5.48 5.92 -19.96
C LYS A 168 -4.59 7.15 -19.85
N THR A 169 -4.58 7.99 -20.89
CA THR A 169 -3.80 9.23 -20.91
C THR A 169 -4.36 10.20 -19.87
N GLN A 170 -5.67 10.45 -19.90
CA GLN A 170 -6.34 11.30 -18.92
C GLN A 170 -6.18 10.80 -17.48
N PHE A 171 -6.25 9.49 -17.26
CA PHE A 171 -6.03 8.88 -15.95
C PHE A 171 -4.60 9.12 -15.47
N THR A 172 -3.61 8.94 -16.34
CA THR A 172 -2.19 9.17 -16.00
C THR A 172 -1.95 10.64 -15.66
N ASP A 173 -2.53 11.57 -16.42
CA ASP A 173 -2.39 13.01 -16.19
C ASP A 173 -2.98 13.49 -14.85
N ASN A 174 -3.99 12.78 -14.36
CA ASN A 174 -4.68 13.06 -13.08
C ASN A 174 -4.30 12.07 -11.98
N PHE A 175 -3.25 11.27 -12.18
CA PHE A 175 -2.82 10.27 -11.22
C PHE A 175 -2.39 10.95 -9.91
N SER A 176 -2.83 10.37 -8.78
CA SER A 176 -2.50 10.85 -7.45
C SER A 176 -1.63 9.82 -6.74
N PHE A 177 -0.37 10.15 -6.49
CA PHE A 177 0.54 9.32 -5.68
C PHE A 177 -0.02 9.11 -4.27
N VAL A 178 -0.57 10.17 -3.67
CA VAL A 178 -1.29 10.09 -2.39
C VAL A 178 -2.31 8.95 -2.39
N ARG A 179 -3.24 8.94 -3.36
CA ARG A 179 -4.27 7.89 -3.47
C ARG A 179 -3.71 6.51 -3.71
N PHE A 180 -2.66 6.42 -4.52
CA PHE A 180 -1.99 5.17 -4.79
C PHE A 180 -1.40 4.57 -3.52
N PHE A 181 -0.64 5.35 -2.76
CA PHE A 181 0.01 4.88 -1.54
C PHE A 181 -1.00 4.40 -0.49
N GLU A 182 -2.10 5.13 -0.31
CA GLU A 182 -3.19 4.68 0.56
C GLU A 182 -3.83 3.38 0.09
N SER A 183 -4.07 3.24 -1.22
CA SER A 183 -4.73 2.06 -1.76
C SER A 183 -3.96 0.79 -1.43
N TYR A 184 -2.64 0.88 -1.32
CA TYR A 184 -1.74 -0.22 -1.00
C TYR A 184 -1.20 -0.17 0.43
N SER A 185 -1.73 0.69 1.32
CA SER A 185 -1.17 0.89 2.66
C SER A 185 -1.10 -0.39 3.50
N SER A 186 -2.00 -1.35 3.24
CA SER A 186 -2.05 -2.65 3.89
C SER A 186 -0.81 -3.52 3.63
N TYR A 187 -0.05 -3.27 2.55
CA TYR A 187 1.22 -3.94 2.27
C TYR A 187 2.38 -3.45 3.16
N PHE A 188 2.24 -2.29 3.79
CA PHE A 188 3.35 -1.55 4.39
C PHE A 188 3.11 -1.23 5.87
N ASN A 189 4.18 -0.87 6.57
CA ASN A 189 4.13 -0.52 8.00
C ASN A 189 3.63 0.90 8.25
N THR A 190 3.90 1.82 7.32
CA THR A 190 3.60 3.26 7.45
C THR A 190 3.29 3.87 6.08
N LEU A 191 2.62 5.03 6.09
CA LEU A 191 2.55 5.90 4.91
C LEU A 191 3.69 6.92 4.97
N PRO A 192 4.18 7.40 3.82
CA PRO A 192 5.16 8.48 3.78
C PRO A 192 4.58 9.77 4.37
N GLU A 193 5.42 10.55 5.02
CA GLU A 193 5.01 11.85 5.55
C GLU A 193 4.64 12.81 4.40
N SER A 194 3.40 13.29 4.41
CA SER A 194 2.95 14.26 3.41
C SER A 194 3.37 15.68 3.80
N ASN A 195 4.36 16.25 3.11
CA ASN A 195 4.64 17.70 3.14
C ASN A 195 3.65 18.52 2.29
N VAL A 196 2.78 17.85 1.52
CA VAL A 196 1.65 18.50 0.85
C VAL A 196 0.78 19.08 1.96
N GLY A 197 0.73 20.41 2.05
CA GLY A 197 0.02 21.17 3.07
C GLY A 197 -1.50 20.97 3.06
N TYR A 198 -1.98 19.75 3.33
CA TYR A 198 -3.26 19.53 3.98
C TYR A 198 -3.07 19.94 5.42
N GLN A 199 -3.14 21.25 5.63
CA GLN A 199 -2.87 21.89 6.89
C GLN A 199 -3.42 21.07 8.06
N SER A 200 -2.51 20.76 8.98
CA SER A 200 -2.83 20.38 10.36
C SER A 200 -3.64 21.47 11.09
N ALA A 201 -3.80 22.65 10.49
CA ALA A 201 -4.83 23.60 10.87
C ALA A 201 -6.21 23.05 10.46
N GLY A 202 -7.04 22.63 11.42
CA GLY A 202 -8.43 22.37 11.07
C GLY A 202 -9.30 21.70 12.11
N TYR A 203 -8.76 20.89 13.02
CA TYR A 203 -9.60 20.36 14.09
C TYR A 203 -9.74 21.41 15.19
N THR A 204 -10.97 21.61 15.63
CA THR A 204 -11.25 22.39 16.83
C THR A 204 -10.74 21.63 18.07
N ALA A 205 -10.43 22.35 19.15
CA ALA A 205 -9.88 21.75 20.36
C ALA A 205 -10.82 20.71 21.02
N ASP A 206 -12.12 20.81 20.77
CA ASP A 206 -13.17 19.91 21.28
C ASP A 206 -13.43 18.68 20.40
N TRP A 207 -12.73 18.53 19.27
CA TRP A 207 -12.88 17.39 18.35
C TRP A 207 -12.79 16.00 19.03
N PRO A 208 -11.88 15.74 20.00
CA PRO A 208 -11.85 14.46 20.71
C PRO A 208 -13.17 14.15 21.43
N SER A 209 -13.82 15.17 21.99
CA SER A 209 -15.11 15.01 22.68
C SER A 209 -16.26 14.78 21.69
N ILE A 210 -16.31 15.59 20.62
CA ILE A 210 -17.32 15.48 19.55
C ILE A 210 -17.27 14.09 18.90
N SER A 211 -16.08 13.66 18.49
CA SER A 211 -15.89 12.36 17.84
C SER A 211 -16.21 11.18 18.77
N SER A 212 -15.88 11.28 20.06
CA SER A 212 -16.24 10.27 21.07
C SER A 212 -17.75 10.18 21.25
N LYS A 213 -18.43 11.33 21.38
CA LYS A 213 -19.89 11.41 21.54
C LYS A 213 -20.63 10.77 20.37
N ILE A 214 -20.25 11.11 19.12
CA ILE A 214 -20.89 10.55 17.92
C ILE A 214 -20.73 9.03 17.85
N ARG A 215 -19.51 8.52 18.07
CA ARG A 215 -19.26 7.07 18.08
C ARG A 215 -20.06 6.36 19.15
N SER A 216 -20.19 6.95 20.34
CA SER A 216 -21.01 6.41 21.43
C SER A 216 -22.51 6.44 21.13
N GLU A 217 -23.03 7.53 20.54
CA GLU A 217 -24.45 7.66 20.14
C GLU A 217 -24.87 6.55 19.16
N LEU A 218 -23.95 6.12 18.29
CA LEU A 218 -24.17 5.07 17.30
C LEU A 218 -23.82 3.66 17.82
N ASN A 219 -23.57 3.52 19.13
CA ASN A 219 -23.11 2.28 19.77
C ASN A 219 -21.90 1.66 19.04
N TYR A 220 -20.99 2.50 18.56
CA TYR A 220 -19.83 2.13 17.76
C TYR A 220 -20.15 1.38 16.45
N SER A 221 -21.29 1.69 15.81
CA SER A 221 -21.67 1.09 14.54
C SER A 221 -21.24 1.97 13.36
N CYS A 222 -20.70 1.36 12.30
CA CYS A 222 -20.38 2.03 11.05
C CYS A 222 -21.66 2.38 10.28
N GLU A 223 -21.83 3.64 9.90
CA GLU A 223 -23.01 4.12 9.15
C GLU A 223 -22.96 3.76 7.65
N GLN A 224 -21.93 3.05 7.18
CA GLN A 224 -21.84 2.58 5.79
C GLN A 224 -22.08 1.08 5.65
N CYS A 225 -21.35 0.25 6.39
CA CYS A 225 -21.49 -1.21 6.31
C CYS A 225 -22.21 -1.83 7.52
N GLY A 226 -22.65 -1.02 8.49
CA GLY A 226 -23.43 -1.50 9.64
C GLY A 226 -22.68 -2.37 10.64
N ILE A 227 -21.38 -2.63 10.47
CA ILE A 227 -20.56 -3.36 11.43
C ILE A 227 -20.54 -2.62 12.77
N ASN A 228 -20.71 -3.37 13.87
CA ASN A 228 -20.50 -2.90 15.21
C ASN A 228 -19.05 -3.14 15.66
N LEU A 229 -18.40 -2.10 16.18
CA LEU A 229 -17.01 -2.09 16.60
C LEU A 229 -16.87 -1.76 18.10
N LYS A 230 -17.87 -2.06 18.92
CA LYS A 230 -17.86 -1.74 20.35
C LYS A 230 -16.67 -2.34 21.11
N GLU A 231 -16.22 -3.54 20.71
CA GLU A 231 -15.04 -4.19 21.27
C GLU A 231 -13.72 -3.67 20.66
N PHE A 232 -13.80 -2.94 19.54
CA PHE A 232 -12.66 -2.42 18.77
C PHE A 232 -12.87 -0.95 18.44
N THR A 233 -13.14 -0.14 19.45
CA THR A 233 -13.61 1.26 19.30
C THR A 233 -12.64 2.16 18.51
N LYS A 234 -11.35 1.81 18.48
CA LYS A 234 -10.31 2.49 17.70
C LYS A 234 -10.51 2.34 16.19
N LEU A 235 -11.18 1.27 15.74
CA LEU A 235 -11.44 1.00 14.32
C LEU A 235 -12.64 1.78 13.77
N LEU A 236 -13.31 2.59 14.59
CA LEU A 236 -14.38 3.47 14.16
C LEU A 236 -13.92 4.92 14.23
N HIS A 237 -13.95 5.59 13.08
CA HIS A 237 -13.55 6.98 12.88
C HIS A 237 -14.79 7.85 12.65
N VAL A 238 -14.62 9.17 12.78
CA VAL A 238 -15.63 10.15 12.33
C VAL A 238 -15.05 10.91 11.14
N HIS A 239 -15.80 10.88 10.05
CA HIS A 239 -15.46 11.45 8.76
C HIS A 239 -16.23 12.77 8.56
N HIS A 240 -15.51 13.83 8.20
CA HIS A 240 -16.10 15.10 7.73
C HIS A 240 -16.46 14.99 6.25
N ILE A 241 -17.76 15.00 5.95
CA ILE A 241 -18.32 14.74 4.62
C ILE A 241 -17.83 15.78 3.60
N ASN A 242 -17.78 17.06 3.98
CA ASN A 242 -17.28 18.14 3.13
C ASN A 242 -15.74 18.31 3.15
N GLY A 243 -15.01 17.48 3.91
CA GLY A 243 -13.56 17.59 4.10
C GLY A 243 -13.09 18.76 4.98
N HIS A 244 -13.98 19.65 5.43
CA HIS A 244 -13.65 20.78 6.29
C HIS A 244 -13.65 20.36 7.76
N LYS A 245 -12.44 20.11 8.30
CA LYS A 245 -12.19 19.58 9.65
C LYS A 245 -12.76 20.43 10.80
N ALA A 246 -13.04 21.71 10.57
CA ALA A 246 -13.62 22.62 11.57
C ALA A 246 -15.16 22.65 11.54
N ASP A 247 -15.80 22.08 10.51
CA ASP A 247 -17.25 22.02 10.42
C ASP A 247 -17.80 20.81 11.16
N ASN A 248 -18.06 21.00 12.45
CA ASN A 248 -18.55 19.95 13.35
C ASN A 248 -20.08 19.85 13.42
N ARG A 249 -20.82 20.42 12.45
CA ARG A 249 -22.27 20.22 12.39
C ARG A 249 -22.55 18.74 12.22
N LYS A 250 -23.47 18.16 13.00
CA LYS A 250 -23.82 16.73 12.96
C LYS A 250 -24.14 16.22 11.54
N GLN A 251 -24.74 17.07 10.70
CA GLN A 251 -25.07 16.82 9.30
C GLN A 251 -23.83 16.53 8.42
N ASN A 252 -22.68 17.05 8.82
CA ASN A 252 -21.40 16.95 8.11
C ASN A 252 -20.52 15.83 8.66
N LEU A 253 -20.95 15.12 9.70
CA LEU A 253 -20.16 14.11 10.39
C LEU A 253 -20.79 12.73 10.17
N ARG A 254 -19.95 11.75 9.85
CA ARG A 254 -20.37 10.36 9.65
C ARG A 254 -19.42 9.40 10.36
N ALA A 255 -19.93 8.47 11.15
CA ALA A 255 -19.11 7.43 11.76
C ALA A 255 -18.87 6.28 10.78
N LEU A 256 -17.61 6.01 10.46
CA LEU A 256 -17.20 5.01 9.49
C LEU A 256 -16.13 4.10 10.10
N CYS A 257 -16.18 2.79 9.82
CA CYS A 257 -15.05 1.93 10.15
C CYS A 257 -13.82 2.36 9.36
N ALA A 258 -12.62 2.08 9.86
CA ALA A 258 -11.36 2.50 9.24
C ALA A 258 -11.32 2.15 7.73
N ASP A 259 -11.73 0.94 7.36
CA ASP A 259 -11.81 0.49 5.97
C ASP A 259 -12.84 1.25 5.11
N CYS A 260 -14.04 1.56 5.63
CA CYS A 260 -14.99 2.39 4.88
C CYS A 260 -14.53 3.85 4.78
N HIS A 261 -13.81 4.33 5.79
CA HIS A 261 -13.31 5.70 5.85
C HIS A 261 -12.19 5.92 4.84
N GLN A 262 -11.20 5.02 4.74
CA GLN A 262 -10.11 5.15 3.75
C GLN A 262 -10.63 5.17 2.30
N LYS A 263 -11.77 4.51 2.04
CA LYS A 263 -12.42 4.47 0.72
C LYS A 263 -13.29 5.70 0.41
N GLN A 264 -13.43 6.66 1.33
CA GLN A 264 -14.17 7.89 1.06
C GLN A 264 -13.37 8.84 0.14
N PRO A 265 -14.05 9.56 -0.76
CA PRO A 265 -13.39 10.57 -1.59
C PRO A 265 -12.76 11.66 -0.71
N HIS A 266 -11.62 12.20 -1.13
CA HIS A 266 -10.90 13.28 -0.43
C HIS A 266 -10.28 12.93 0.94
N HIS A 267 -10.27 11.67 1.39
CA HIS A 267 -9.52 11.22 2.58
C HIS A 267 -8.18 10.61 2.18
N GLY A 268 -7.24 11.48 1.80
CA GLY A 268 -5.94 11.15 1.19
C GLY A 268 -4.80 10.79 2.16
N HIS A 269 -5.07 10.54 3.44
CA HIS A 269 -4.01 10.34 4.42
C HIS A 269 -4.30 9.23 5.45
N LEU A 270 -5.26 8.33 5.20
CA LEU A 270 -5.64 7.34 6.21
C LEU A 270 -4.91 6.02 5.99
N TYR A 271 -3.92 5.74 6.86
CA TYR A 271 -3.32 4.42 6.96
C TYR A 271 -4.27 3.46 7.68
N VAL A 272 -4.53 2.31 7.05
CA VAL A 272 -5.19 1.17 7.69
C VAL A 272 -4.33 -0.08 7.45
N SER A 273 -3.96 -0.76 8.53
CA SER A 273 -3.13 -1.97 8.45
C SER A 273 -3.93 -3.15 7.88
N ASN A 274 -3.24 -4.09 7.22
CA ASN A 274 -3.86 -5.34 6.76
C ASN A 274 -4.58 -6.09 7.89
N LYS A 275 -3.96 -6.15 9.08
CA LYS A 275 -4.53 -6.77 10.28
C LYS A 275 -5.87 -6.15 10.68
N ASP A 276 -5.99 -4.83 10.59
CA ASP A 276 -7.24 -4.13 10.92
C ASP A 276 -8.32 -4.37 9.86
N ILE A 277 -7.95 -4.43 8.57
CA ILE A 277 -8.88 -4.76 7.48
C ILE A 277 -9.39 -6.21 7.64
N LEU A 278 -8.51 -7.17 7.88
CA LEU A 278 -8.88 -8.56 8.17
C LEU A 278 -9.78 -8.67 9.39
N ARG A 279 -9.49 -7.91 10.46
CA ARG A 279 -10.33 -7.84 11.66
C ARG A 279 -11.73 -7.30 11.34
N ILE A 280 -11.82 -6.21 10.58
CA ILE A 280 -13.09 -5.62 10.16
C ILE A 280 -13.89 -6.62 9.33
N ASN A 281 -13.26 -7.30 8.37
CA ASN A 281 -13.95 -8.28 7.52
C ASN A 281 -14.42 -9.52 8.30
N PHE A 282 -13.62 -10.02 9.24
CA PHE A 282 -14.03 -11.09 10.14
C PHE A 282 -15.27 -10.70 10.97
N LEU A 283 -15.28 -9.48 11.52
CA LEU A 283 -16.42 -8.99 12.28
C LEU A 283 -17.65 -8.75 11.41
N ARG A 284 -17.50 -8.19 10.19
CA ARG A 284 -18.59 -8.06 9.21
C ARG A 284 -19.23 -9.43 8.94
N ARG A 285 -18.41 -10.47 8.77
CA ARG A 285 -18.87 -11.84 8.55
C ARG A 285 -19.64 -12.41 9.73
N ASN A 286 -19.07 -12.33 10.94
CA ASN A 286 -19.68 -12.89 12.14
C ASN A 286 -20.97 -12.16 12.55
N GLN A 287 -21.06 -10.86 12.23
CA GLN A 287 -22.26 -10.05 12.46
C GLN A 287 -23.25 -10.10 11.30
N GLN A 288 -23.04 -11.00 10.33
CA GLN A 288 -23.92 -11.20 9.17
C GLN A 288 -24.18 -9.90 8.41
N LYS A 289 -23.14 -9.10 8.19
CA LYS A 289 -23.20 -7.84 7.41
C LYS A 289 -22.97 -8.06 5.90
N PHE A 290 -23.14 -9.29 5.44
CA PHE A 290 -23.06 -9.69 4.04
C PHE A 290 -24.39 -10.36 3.67
N ASP A 291 -25.39 -9.58 3.26
CA ASP A 291 -26.73 -10.11 2.96
C ASP A 291 -26.78 -10.80 1.57
N VAL A 292 -26.10 -10.22 0.59
CA VAL A 292 -25.89 -10.76 -0.76
C VAL A 292 -24.43 -10.55 -1.11
N PHE A 293 -23.76 -11.60 -1.56
CA PHE A 293 -22.33 -11.52 -1.81
C PHE A 293 -22.04 -11.53 -3.31
N ASP A 294 -22.12 -10.33 -3.89
CA ASP A 294 -21.79 -10.03 -5.28
C ASP A 294 -20.51 -9.18 -5.37
N TYR A 295 -20.13 -8.79 -6.60
CA TYR A 295 -18.96 -7.95 -6.81
C TYR A 295 -19.10 -6.54 -6.24
N GLU A 296 -20.32 -6.01 -6.08
CA GLU A 296 -20.54 -4.68 -5.51
C GLU A 296 -20.20 -4.69 -4.01
N GLN A 297 -20.73 -5.66 -3.28
CA GLN A 297 -20.43 -5.83 -1.85
C GLN A 297 -18.97 -6.23 -1.62
N LEU A 298 -18.41 -7.07 -2.49
CA LEU A 298 -17.00 -7.42 -2.44
C LEU A 298 -16.11 -6.19 -2.62
N SER A 299 -16.35 -5.34 -3.63
CA SER A 299 -15.57 -4.11 -3.83
C SER A 299 -15.64 -3.15 -2.63
N ILE A 300 -16.76 -3.10 -1.93
CA ILE A 300 -16.88 -2.28 -0.70
C ILE A 300 -16.03 -2.84 0.44
N SER A 301 -15.91 -4.17 0.54
CA SER A 301 -15.40 -4.83 1.74
C SER A 301 -13.98 -5.36 1.63
N VAL A 302 -13.54 -5.70 0.42
CA VAL A 302 -12.19 -6.17 0.13
C VAL A 302 -11.17 -5.07 0.43
N ASP A 303 -9.97 -5.44 0.84
CA ASP A 303 -8.84 -4.52 0.93
C ASP A 303 -8.66 -3.75 -0.39
N SER A 304 -8.45 -2.43 -0.32
CA SER A 304 -8.29 -1.57 -1.50
C SER A 304 -7.15 -2.03 -2.41
N ALA A 305 -6.14 -2.66 -1.83
CA ALA A 305 -4.98 -3.14 -2.55
C ALA A 305 -5.30 -4.32 -3.48
N LEU A 306 -6.44 -4.99 -3.25
CA LEU A 306 -6.97 -6.08 -4.08
C LEU A 306 -8.00 -5.62 -5.12
N ASP A 307 -8.39 -4.34 -5.16
CA ASP A 307 -9.43 -3.87 -6.08
C ASP A 307 -9.10 -4.18 -7.54
N GLY A 308 -7.83 -3.99 -7.94
CA GLY A 308 -7.37 -4.31 -9.29
C GLY A 308 -7.60 -5.77 -9.68
N LEU A 309 -7.37 -6.72 -8.76
CA LEU A 309 -7.65 -8.13 -8.97
C LEU A 309 -9.16 -8.39 -9.02
N VAL A 310 -9.92 -7.83 -8.07
CA VAL A 310 -11.39 -8.00 -8.01
C VAL A 310 -12.07 -7.51 -9.28
N LYS A 311 -11.69 -6.33 -9.80
CA LYS A 311 -12.19 -5.80 -11.09
C LYS A 311 -11.84 -6.71 -12.27
N LYS A 312 -10.63 -7.30 -12.27
CA LYS A 312 -10.23 -8.25 -13.32
C LYS A 312 -11.07 -9.52 -13.25
N CYS A 313 -11.30 -10.07 -12.06
CA CYS A 313 -12.19 -11.22 -11.83
C CYS A 313 -13.62 -10.94 -12.30
N GLN A 314 -14.16 -9.76 -11.96
CA GLN A 314 -15.49 -9.31 -12.40
C GLN A 314 -15.58 -9.26 -13.92
N SER A 315 -14.60 -8.65 -14.60
CA SER A 315 -14.59 -8.53 -16.07
C SER A 315 -14.53 -9.89 -16.79
N ARG A 316 -14.07 -10.93 -16.09
CA ARG A 316 -13.90 -12.29 -16.61
C ARG A 316 -14.98 -13.25 -16.12
N ASN A 317 -16.02 -12.72 -15.45
CA ASN A 317 -17.15 -13.45 -14.92
C ASN A 317 -16.72 -14.66 -14.06
N LEU A 318 -15.72 -14.48 -13.21
CA LEU A 318 -15.37 -15.51 -12.22
C LEU A 318 -16.42 -15.54 -11.11
N ALA A 319 -16.45 -16.65 -10.37
CA ALA A 319 -17.23 -16.71 -9.13
C ALA A 319 -16.78 -15.59 -8.18
N VAL A 320 -17.71 -15.02 -7.43
CA VAL A 320 -17.40 -13.97 -6.44
C VAL A 320 -16.61 -14.60 -5.29
N GLY A 321 -15.44 -14.03 -4.96
CA GLY A 321 -14.55 -14.54 -3.91
C GLY A 321 -14.84 -13.90 -2.57
N GLU A 322 -14.80 -14.66 -1.50
CA GLU A 322 -15.24 -14.31 -0.15
C GLU A 322 -14.16 -13.64 0.71
N VAL A 323 -14.59 -12.77 1.63
CA VAL A 323 -13.74 -12.10 2.63
C VAL A 323 -14.17 -12.45 4.06
N GLY A 324 -13.30 -12.16 5.03
CA GLY A 324 -13.58 -12.36 6.47
C GLY A 324 -13.52 -13.82 6.92
N ILE A 325 -12.90 -14.68 6.11
CA ILE A 325 -12.70 -16.09 6.43
C ILE A 325 -11.41 -16.24 7.23
N VAL A 326 -11.49 -17.05 8.29
CA VAL A 326 -10.35 -17.44 9.12
C VAL A 326 -10.32 -18.96 9.14
N LEU A 327 -9.19 -19.53 8.71
CA LEU A 327 -8.98 -20.98 8.75
C LEU A 327 -8.25 -21.37 10.03
N ASN A 328 -8.59 -22.53 10.58
CA ASN A 328 -7.79 -23.15 11.63
C ASN A 328 -6.87 -24.19 10.98
N VAL A 329 -5.56 -23.98 11.06
CA VAL A 329 -4.52 -24.89 10.59
C VAL A 329 -3.54 -25.13 11.72
N ASP A 330 -3.45 -26.37 12.22
CA ASP A 330 -2.55 -26.75 13.31
C ASP A 330 -2.64 -25.82 14.53
N ASP A 331 -3.88 -25.56 14.99
CA ASP A 331 -4.24 -24.63 16.08
C ASP A 331 -3.86 -23.16 15.85
N LYS A 332 -3.52 -22.79 14.61
CA LYS A 332 -3.31 -21.40 14.19
C LYS A 332 -4.51 -20.89 13.41
N TYR A 333 -5.00 -19.73 13.82
CA TYR A 333 -6.06 -19.00 13.12
C TYR A 333 -5.43 -18.12 12.04
N ILE A 334 -5.58 -18.52 10.78
CA ILE A 334 -5.04 -17.85 9.61
C ILE A 334 -6.17 -17.06 8.93
N PRO A 335 -6.23 -15.73 9.10
CA PRO A 335 -7.15 -14.89 8.33
C PRO A 335 -6.72 -14.82 6.86
N ILE A 336 -7.70 -14.77 5.95
CA ILE A 336 -7.43 -14.70 4.50
C ILE A 336 -8.06 -13.43 3.93
N ASP A 337 -7.30 -12.71 3.10
CA ASP A 337 -7.72 -11.43 2.51
C ASP A 337 -8.86 -11.61 1.50
N LEU A 338 -8.74 -12.61 0.61
CA LEU A 338 -9.76 -12.97 -0.38
C LEU A 338 -9.64 -14.46 -0.74
N CYS A 339 -10.74 -15.19 -0.83
CA CYS A 339 -10.68 -16.62 -1.15
C CYS A 339 -11.90 -17.20 -1.84
N TRP A 340 -11.73 -18.40 -2.41
CA TRP A 340 -12.80 -19.24 -2.94
C TRP A 340 -12.76 -20.58 -2.19
N PRO A 341 -13.44 -20.71 -1.04
CA PRO A 341 -13.27 -21.84 -0.14
C PRO A 341 -13.57 -23.20 -0.79
N ARG A 342 -14.61 -23.28 -1.61
CA ARG A 342 -14.99 -24.50 -2.34
C ARG A 342 -13.92 -24.97 -3.34
N ARG A 343 -13.08 -24.05 -3.81
CA ARG A 343 -11.98 -24.31 -4.76
C ARG A 343 -10.62 -24.38 -4.07
N LYS A 344 -10.56 -24.13 -2.75
CA LYS A 344 -9.32 -23.95 -1.99
C LYS A 344 -8.33 -22.98 -2.68
N VAL A 345 -8.84 -21.82 -3.12
CA VAL A 345 -7.99 -20.74 -3.65
C VAL A 345 -7.98 -19.61 -2.63
N ALA A 346 -6.79 -19.12 -2.29
CA ALA A 346 -6.59 -17.97 -1.40
C ALA A 346 -5.69 -16.93 -2.06
N VAL A 347 -6.02 -15.66 -1.83
CA VAL A 347 -5.18 -14.51 -2.18
C VAL A 347 -4.76 -13.86 -0.87
N MET A 348 -3.45 -13.66 -0.71
CA MET A 348 -2.84 -13.08 0.49
C MET A 348 -2.09 -11.80 0.12
N ILE A 349 -2.24 -10.75 0.94
CA ILE A 349 -1.45 -9.52 0.85
C ILE A 349 -0.09 -9.73 1.52
N GLN A 350 -0.10 -10.30 2.72
CA GLN A 350 1.11 -10.65 3.46
C GLN A 350 1.46 -12.11 3.24
N ASN A 351 2.74 -12.41 3.02
CA ASN A 351 3.22 -13.78 2.78
C ASN A 351 3.30 -14.65 4.06
N GLU A 352 2.75 -14.16 5.17
CA GLU A 352 2.68 -14.91 6.42
C GLU A 352 1.75 -16.13 6.27
N ASN A 353 2.21 -17.29 6.76
CA ASN A 353 1.42 -18.53 6.82
C ASN A 353 1.01 -19.14 5.46
N VAL A 354 1.55 -18.63 4.35
CA VAL A 354 1.34 -19.18 3.00
C VAL A 354 1.69 -20.67 2.92
N ASP A 355 2.82 -21.08 3.51
CA ASP A 355 3.23 -22.49 3.56
C ASP A 355 2.25 -23.39 4.32
N ALA A 356 1.65 -22.88 5.39
CA ALA A 356 0.68 -23.63 6.19
C ALA A 356 -0.60 -23.89 5.38
N LEU A 357 -1.08 -22.89 4.64
CA LEU A 357 -2.21 -23.03 3.73
C LEU A 357 -1.91 -24.01 2.59
N MET A 358 -0.74 -23.90 1.97
CA MET A 358 -0.33 -24.81 0.89
C MET A 358 -0.27 -26.27 1.36
N LYS A 359 0.23 -26.54 2.58
CA LYS A 359 0.23 -27.89 3.18
C LYS A 359 -1.17 -28.47 3.35
N GLN A 360 -2.19 -27.62 3.52
CA GLN A 360 -3.60 -28.02 3.60
C GLN A 360 -4.29 -28.14 2.22
N GLY A 361 -3.51 -28.05 1.14
CA GLY A 361 -3.95 -28.18 -0.23
C GLY A 361 -4.62 -26.92 -0.79
N TRP A 362 -4.32 -25.74 -0.24
CA TRP A 362 -4.75 -24.47 -0.83
C TRP A 362 -3.79 -24.01 -1.93
N ASN A 363 -4.36 -23.52 -3.03
CA ASN A 363 -3.64 -22.74 -4.02
C ASN A 363 -3.59 -21.29 -3.52
N VAL A 364 -2.41 -20.84 -3.11
CA VAL A 364 -2.20 -19.51 -2.55
C VAL A 364 -1.52 -18.62 -3.58
N PHE A 365 -2.06 -17.42 -3.79
CA PHE A 365 -1.52 -16.42 -4.69
C PHE A 365 -1.29 -15.11 -3.95
N THR A 366 -0.26 -14.36 -4.31
CA THR A 366 -0.27 -12.91 -4.06
C THR A 366 -1.24 -12.25 -5.06
N ALA A 367 -1.71 -11.04 -4.75
CA ALA A 367 -2.53 -10.28 -5.71
C ALA A 367 -1.79 -10.06 -7.04
N PHE A 368 -0.48 -9.82 -6.95
CA PHE A 368 0.39 -9.62 -8.10
C PHE A 368 0.55 -10.88 -8.95
N ASP A 369 0.81 -12.04 -8.33
CA ASP A 369 0.88 -13.31 -9.05
C ASP A 369 -0.45 -13.63 -9.74
N ALA A 370 -1.57 -13.42 -9.04
CA ALA A 370 -2.89 -13.63 -9.62
C ALA A 370 -3.15 -12.71 -10.82
N LEU A 371 -2.70 -11.46 -10.78
CA LEU A 371 -2.82 -10.53 -11.90
C LEU A 371 -1.91 -10.90 -13.09
N ASN A 372 -0.68 -11.32 -12.82
CA ASN A 372 0.34 -11.59 -13.83
C ASN A 372 0.15 -12.94 -14.52
N LYS A 373 -0.22 -13.96 -13.74
CA LYS A 373 -0.51 -15.32 -14.20
C LYS A 373 -2.01 -15.58 -14.19
N PHE A 374 -2.78 -14.58 -14.65
CA PHE A 374 -4.24 -14.59 -14.52
C PHE A 374 -4.90 -15.78 -15.21
N ASP A 375 -4.32 -16.30 -16.30
CA ASP A 375 -4.84 -17.49 -16.97
C ASP A 375 -4.73 -18.76 -16.11
N GLN A 376 -3.64 -18.90 -15.34
CA GLN A 376 -3.49 -19.98 -14.36
C GLN A 376 -4.43 -19.75 -13.16
N PHE A 377 -4.50 -18.52 -12.65
CA PHE A 377 -5.37 -18.16 -11.54
C PHE A 377 -6.86 -18.39 -11.86
N GLN A 378 -7.33 -17.97 -13.04
CA GLN A 378 -8.74 -18.17 -13.40
C GLN A 378 -9.11 -19.65 -13.55
N GLN A 379 -8.18 -20.51 -13.93
CA GLN A 379 -8.41 -21.96 -14.02
C GLN A 379 -8.60 -22.60 -12.65
N THR A 380 -7.96 -22.09 -11.59
CA THR A 380 -8.14 -22.62 -10.23
C THR A 380 -9.42 -22.12 -9.58
N VAL A 381 -9.90 -20.93 -9.98
CA VAL A 381 -11.15 -20.33 -9.44
C VAL A 381 -12.41 -20.86 -10.12
N ARG A 382 -12.34 -21.19 -11.42
CA ARG A 382 -13.46 -21.78 -12.17
C ARG A 382 -13.80 -23.18 -11.67
#